data_AF-A0A3S1U3J2-F1
#
_entry.id   AF-A0A3S1U3J2-F1
#
_cell.length_a   1.000
_cell.length_b   1.000
_cell.length_c   1.000
_cell.angle_alpha   90.00
_cell.angle_beta   90.00
_cell.angle_gamma   90.00
#
_symmetry.space_group_name_H-M   'P 1'
#
loop_
_entity.id
_entity.type
_entity.pdbx_description
1 polymer ?
#
loop_
_entity_poly.entity_id
_entity_poly.type
_entity_poly.pdbx_seq_one_letter_code
_entity_poly.pdbx_strand_id
1 'polypeptide(L)' 'AALRKEIKRADQIAAYFEATLLAGFSTAEATEFFGRPRGFNADRFDFTPRSVTWAQNAFLKRFSAIETSRHQVSATAIG' A
#
# COMPACT_ATOMS: atom_id res chain seq x y z
N ALA A 1 -2.21 16.92 -9.36
CA ALA A 1 -1.85 17.18 -7.96
C ALA A 1 -2.51 16.21 -6.95
N ALA A 2 -3.82 15.96 -7.06
CA ALA A 2 -4.57 15.10 -6.12
C ALA A 2 -4.08 13.63 -6.07
N LEU A 3 -3.93 12.97 -7.22
CA LEU A 3 -3.47 11.56 -7.29
C LEU A 3 -2.12 11.33 -6.58
N ARG A 4 -1.13 12.20 -6.83
CA ARG A 4 0.18 12.13 -6.16
C ARG A 4 0.04 12.23 -4.64
N LYS A 5 -0.87 13.08 -4.16
CA LYS A 5 -1.15 13.25 -2.72
C LYS A 5 -1.79 11.99 -2.13
N GLU A 6 -2.69 11.35 -2.85
CA GLU A 6 -3.32 10.10 -2.41
C GLU A 6 -2.32 8.94 -2.36
N ILE A 7 -1.48 8.80 -3.39
CA ILE A 7 -0.37 7.83 -3.40
C ILE A 7 0.54 8.08 -2.20
N LYS A 8 0.93 9.32 -1.94
CA LYS A 8 1.82 9.64 -0.81
C LYS A 8 1.15 9.37 0.54
N ARG A 9 -0.16 9.60 0.66
CA ARG A 9 -0.92 9.26 1.87
C ARG A 9 -0.95 7.74 2.09
N ALA A 10 -1.14 6.95 1.05
CA ALA A 10 -1.13 5.49 1.16
C ALA A 10 0.25 4.95 1.59
N ASP A 11 1.32 5.46 0.96
CA ASP A 11 2.72 5.17 1.32
C ASP A 11 3.01 5.48 2.80
N GLN A 12 2.57 6.66 3.27
CA GLN A 12 2.76 7.08 4.65
C GLN A 12 2.01 6.19 5.66
N ILE A 13 0.81 5.72 5.31
CA ILE A 13 0.06 4.77 6.15
C ILE A 13 0.77 3.41 6.22
N ALA A 14 1.29 2.91 5.09
CA ALA A 14 2.06 1.66 5.06
C ALA A 14 3.31 1.76 5.96
N ALA A 15 4.09 2.85 5.81
CA ALA A 15 5.28 3.09 6.60
C ALA A 15 5.01 3.17 8.12
N TYR A 16 3.90 3.79 8.54
CA TYR A 16 3.51 3.85 9.95
C TYR A 16 3.32 2.43 10.55
N PHE A 17 2.63 1.55 9.83
CA PHE A 17 2.36 0.20 10.31
C PHE A 17 3.60 -0.70 10.22
N GLU A 18 4.41 -0.59 9.17
CA GLU A 18 5.70 -1.28 9.09
C GLU A 18 6.63 -0.86 10.22
N ALA A 19 6.69 0.43 10.54
CA ALA A 19 7.52 0.94 11.64
C ALA A 19 7.11 0.33 12.99
N THR A 20 5.81 0.35 13.29
CA THR A 20 5.28 -0.13 14.58
C THR A 20 5.24 -1.64 14.72
N LEU A 21 4.99 -2.38 13.64
CA LEU A 21 4.80 -3.84 13.68
C LEU A 21 6.06 -4.62 13.37
N LEU A 22 6.98 -4.07 12.55
CA LEU A 22 8.11 -4.83 12.00
C LEU A 22 9.47 -4.21 12.36
N ALA A 23 9.58 -2.89 12.40
CA ALA A 23 10.85 -2.20 12.64
C ALA A 23 11.12 -1.84 14.10
N GLY A 24 10.17 -2.11 15.01
CA GLY A 24 10.35 -1.91 16.45
C GLY A 24 10.16 -0.47 16.94
N PHE A 25 9.58 0.41 16.12
CA PHE A 25 9.24 1.77 16.54
C PHE A 25 8.08 1.75 17.53
N SER A 26 8.12 2.64 18.51
CA SER A 26 6.95 2.96 19.30
C SER A 26 5.87 3.65 18.45
N THR A 27 4.63 3.65 18.95
CA THR A 27 3.54 4.40 18.34
C THR A 27 3.80 5.91 18.33
N ALA A 28 4.53 6.43 19.32
CA ALA A 28 4.91 7.83 19.41
C ALA A 28 5.89 8.21 18.29
N GLU A 29 6.98 7.44 18.13
CA GLU A 29 7.97 7.65 17.07
C GLU A 29 7.33 7.53 15.69
N ALA A 30 6.53 6.48 15.46
CA ALA A 30 5.85 6.32 14.17
C ALA A 30 4.86 7.47 13.88
N THR A 31 4.20 8.01 14.91
CA THR A 31 3.32 9.19 14.76
C THR A 31 4.13 10.44 14.45
N GLU A 32 5.33 10.61 15.02
CA GLU A 32 6.22 11.74 14.74
C GLU A 32 6.75 11.70 13.31
N PHE A 33 7.28 10.55 12.87
CA PHE A 33 7.91 10.41 11.56
C PHE A 33 6.89 10.26 10.41
N PHE A 34 5.80 9.54 10.63
CA PHE A 34 4.84 9.17 9.59
C PHE A 34 3.45 9.76 9.82
N GLY A 35 3.19 10.43 10.94
CA GLY A 35 1.84 10.93 11.24
C GLY A 35 0.87 9.81 11.58
N ARG A 36 -0.27 10.17 12.19
CA ARG A 36 -1.28 9.19 12.59
C ARG A 36 -2.20 8.84 11.41
N PRO A 37 -2.32 7.55 11.02
CA PRO A 37 -3.28 7.11 10.00
C PRO A 37 -4.71 7.51 10.39
N ARG A 38 -5.47 8.10 9.46
CA ARG A 38 -6.88 8.45 9.65
C ARG A 38 -7.76 7.63 8.71
N GLY A 39 -8.80 7.01 9.27
CA GLY A 39 -9.78 6.23 8.50
C GLY A 39 -9.23 4.93 7.91
N PHE A 40 -8.16 4.39 8.51
CA PHE A 40 -7.50 3.18 8.04
C PHE A 40 -7.24 2.25 9.23
N ASN A 41 -7.70 0.99 9.13
CA ASN A 41 -7.46 -0.04 10.14
C ASN A 41 -6.36 -1.00 9.66
N ALA A 42 -5.36 -1.23 10.50
CA ALA A 42 -4.25 -2.16 10.29
C ALA A 42 -4.72 -3.59 10.04
N ASP A 43 -5.83 -4.01 10.65
CA ASP A 43 -6.38 -5.38 10.58
C ASP A 43 -6.71 -5.82 9.14
N ARG A 44 -6.75 -4.87 8.19
CA ARG A 44 -6.97 -5.14 6.78
C ARG A 44 -5.71 -5.56 6.01
N PHE A 45 -4.54 -5.53 6.65
CA PHE A 45 -3.26 -5.87 6.03
C PHE A 45 -2.58 -7.02 6.75
N ASP A 46 -1.97 -7.88 5.95
CA ASP A 46 -1.06 -8.92 6.42
C ASP A 46 0.37 -8.38 6.36
N PHE A 47 0.92 -8.03 7.53
CA PHE A 47 2.31 -7.57 7.67
C PHE A 47 3.29 -8.70 7.95
N THR A 48 2.87 -9.97 7.86
CA THR A 48 3.78 -11.11 8.07
C THR A 48 4.92 -11.02 7.04
N PRO A 49 6.20 -11.00 7.46
CA PRO A 49 7.31 -11.03 6.51
C PRO A 49 7.24 -12.27 5.62
N ARG A 50 7.40 -12.07 4.31
CA ARG A 50 7.30 -13.14 3.30
C ARG A 50 8.66 -13.37 2.65
N SER A 51 8.84 -14.56 2.06
CA SER A 51 10.02 -14.84 1.25
C SER A 51 10.02 -13.97 -0.02
N VAL A 52 11.22 -13.73 -0.55
CA VAL A 52 11.41 -12.93 -1.78
C VAL A 52 10.57 -13.47 -2.93
N THR A 53 10.60 -14.79 -3.16
CA THR A 53 9.83 -15.45 -4.23
C THR A 53 8.32 -15.22 -4.07
N TRP A 54 7.81 -15.29 -2.83
CA TRP A 54 6.39 -15.06 -2.58
C TRP A 54 6.03 -13.60 -2.89
N ALA A 55 6.82 -12.63 -2.42
CA ALA A 55 6.56 -11.21 -2.62
C ALA A 55 6.61 -10.84 -4.11
N GLN A 56 7.60 -11.36 -4.86
CA GLN A 56 7.70 -11.18 -6.30
C GLN A 56 6.44 -11.67 -7.03
N ASN A 57 5.99 -12.89 -6.73
CA ASN A 57 4.82 -13.47 -7.37
C ASN A 57 3.54 -12.68 -7.05
N ALA A 58 3.37 -12.27 -5.79
CA ALA A 58 2.23 -11.47 -5.37
C ALA A 58 2.20 -10.09 -6.06
N PHE A 59 3.36 -9.43 -6.15
CA PHE A 59 3.50 -8.14 -6.83
C PHE A 59 3.12 -8.23 -8.31
N LEU A 60 3.72 -9.18 -9.05
CA LEU A 60 3.45 -9.38 -10.47
C LEU A 60 1.97 -9.72 -10.72
N LYS A 61 1.37 -10.59 -9.89
CA LYS A 61 -0.06 -10.91 -9.98
C LYS A 61 -0.94 -9.66 -9.84
N ARG A 62 -0.65 -8.80 -8.85
CA ARG A 62 -1.44 -7.57 -8.65
C ARG A 62 -1.23 -6.58 -9.79
N PHE A 63 0.00 -6.42 -10.27
CA PHE A 63 0.31 -5.56 -11.40
C PHE A 63 -0.47 -5.99 -12.65
N SER A 64 -0.42 -7.27 -13.02
CA SER A 64 -1.17 -7.79 -14.18
C SER A 64 -2.68 -7.54 -14.06
N ALA A 65 -3.28 -7.73 -12.88
CA ALA A 65 -4.71 -7.48 -12.66
C ALA A 65 -5.08 -6.00 -12.87
N ILE A 66 -4.22 -5.07 -12.45
CA ILE A 66 -4.41 -3.63 -12.68
C ILE A 66 -4.31 -3.32 -14.17
N GLU A 67 -3.32 -3.87 -14.86
CA GLU A 67 -3.16 -3.66 -16.30
C GLU A 67 -4.36 -4.21 -17.09
N THR A 68 -4.89 -5.38 -16.75
CA THR A 68 -6.13 -5.90 -17.35
C THR A 68 -7.29 -4.92 -17.15
N SER A 69 -7.46 -4.39 -15.93
CA SER A 69 -8.53 -3.43 -15.63
C SER A 69 -8.35 -2.13 -16.44
N ARG A 70 -7.10 -1.67 -16.61
CA ARG A 70 -6.78 -0.49 -17.42
C ARG A 70 -7.18 -0.68 -18.89
N HIS A 71 -6.87 -1.83 -19.48
CA HIS A 71 -7.24 -2.14 -20.86
C HIS A 71 -8.76 -2.26 -21.05
N GLN A 72 -9.48 -2.79 -20.06
CA GLN A 72 -10.95 -2.85 -20.09
C GLN A 72 -11.58 -1.46 -20.09
N VAL A 73 -11.11 -0.55 -19.22
CA VAL A 73 -11.58 0.84 -19.19
C VAL A 73 -11.28 1.54 -20.52
N SER A 74 -10.10 1.34 -21.09
CA SER A 74 -9.76 1.90 -22.40
C SER A 74 -10.67 1.38 -23.52
N ALA A 75 -11.01 0.08 -23.54
CA ALA A 75 -11.89 -0.48 -24.55
C ALA A 75 -13.34 0.06 -24.45
N THR A 76 -13.83 0.29 -23.24
CA THR A 76 -15.18 0.85 -23.00
C THR A 76 -15.26 2.35 -23.31
N ALA A 77 -14.15 3.09 -23.26
CA ALA A 77 -14.13 4.54 -23.54
C ALA A 77 -14.10 4.89 -25.04
N ILE A 78 -13.87 3.91 -25.92
CA ILE A 78 -13.71 4.11 -27.38
C ILE A 78 -14.90 3.52 -28.16
N GLY A 79 -15.89 2.92 -27.47
CA GLY A 79 -17.16 2.45 -28.04
C GLY A 79 -18.33 3.24 -27.51
#